data_AF-A0A2I0D0X7-F1
#
_entry.id   AF-A0A2I0D0X7-F1
#
_cell.length_a   1.000
_cell.length_b   1.000
_cell.length_c   1.000
_cell.angle_alpha   90.00
_cell.angle_beta   90.00
_cell.angle_gamma   90.00
#
_symmetry.space_group_name_H-M   'P 1'
#
loop_
_entity.id
_entity.type
_entity.pdbx_description
1 polymer ?
#
loop_
_entity_poly.entity_id
_entity_poly.type
_entity_poly.pdbx_seq_one_letter_code
_entity_poly.pdbx_strand_id
1 'polypeptide(L)'
;MAKQLNLPTRAFGAEPQVPDRAVLADWIAEHRGRLADIITYRLDQSLAPQIPAGIGTSCAGGRFYGDRIRQSIEGITGNRATGELHANTPDIIEDAAAIVVQKKGSWCAMPAPHALGIQDAYYCDADEWNDAICGIYRTLMRAMRDTGVFGHVLIGEQAGDPELIALAGQNAFFFAPEPDREILTGILEHQQQVALTHDRLETLFDLMNEYAVRRIFLLDPDDNAIRLARTHFDPDQIIGAGYCMEECDAYWKGVVERSVYVR
;
A
#
# COMPACT_ATOMS: atom_id res chain seq x y z
N MET A 1 20.67 27.21 -19.45
CA MET A 1 20.56 26.17 -18.41
C MET A 1 19.19 25.53 -18.55
N ALA A 2 19.13 24.21 -18.71
CA ALA A 2 17.86 23.51 -18.80
C ALA A 2 17.14 23.53 -17.44
N LYS A 3 15.82 23.68 -17.44
CA LYS A 3 15.04 23.86 -16.21
C LYS A 3 14.71 22.49 -15.61
N GLN A 4 15.11 22.27 -14.37
CA GLN A 4 14.73 21.09 -13.60
C GLN A 4 13.30 21.25 -13.09
N LEU A 5 12.47 20.21 -13.27
CA LEU A 5 11.08 20.15 -12.84
C LEU A 5 10.88 18.92 -11.96
N ASN A 6 10.00 19.04 -10.97
CA ASN A 6 9.70 17.96 -10.04
C ASN A 6 8.54 17.12 -10.59
N LEU A 7 8.66 15.80 -10.47
CA LEU A 7 7.54 14.89 -10.62
C LEU A 7 6.73 14.89 -9.31
N PRO A 8 5.40 14.68 -9.36
CA PRO A 8 4.64 14.34 -8.17
C PRO A 8 5.22 13.08 -7.51
N THR A 9 5.08 12.97 -6.18
CA THR A 9 5.58 11.83 -5.41
C THR A 9 4.51 11.12 -4.60
N ARG A 10 4.67 9.80 -4.45
CA ARG A 10 3.73 8.95 -3.70
C ARG A 10 4.43 7.80 -2.97
N ALA A 11 4.04 7.56 -1.73
CA ALA A 11 4.44 6.36 -0.99
C ALA A 11 3.45 5.21 -1.20
N PHE A 12 3.98 3.99 -1.15
CA PHE A 12 3.20 2.74 -1.15
C PHE A 12 3.19 2.02 0.20
N GLY A 13 3.77 2.65 1.24
CA GLY A 13 3.90 2.09 2.59
C GLY A 13 5.36 1.92 2.99
N ALA A 14 5.59 1.28 4.12
CA ALA A 14 6.90 0.91 4.60
C ALA A 14 6.85 -0.34 5.49
N GLU A 15 7.99 -1.01 5.66
CA GLU A 15 8.19 -2.15 6.56
C GLU A 15 9.15 -1.80 7.71
N PRO A 16 8.83 -0.82 8.58
CA PRO A 16 9.73 -0.46 9.67
C PRO A 16 10.00 -1.67 10.57
N GLN A 17 11.22 -1.77 11.06
CA GLN A 17 11.65 -2.88 11.89
C GLN A 17 10.85 -2.94 13.20
N VAL A 18 10.77 -4.15 13.77
CA VAL A 18 10.21 -4.34 15.11
C VAL A 18 11.14 -3.67 16.12
N PRO A 19 10.64 -2.72 16.94
CA PRO A 19 11.47 -2.07 17.95
C PRO A 19 11.91 -3.07 19.02
N ASP A 20 12.99 -2.74 19.72
CA ASP A 20 13.29 -3.43 20.97
C ASP A 20 12.22 -3.12 22.04
N ARG A 21 12.22 -3.91 23.12
CA ARG A 21 11.23 -3.78 24.18
C ARG A 21 11.30 -2.46 24.94
N ALA A 22 12.49 -1.87 25.07
CA ALA A 22 12.68 -0.63 25.83
C ALA A 22 12.13 0.55 25.04
N VAL A 23 12.49 0.65 23.76
CA VAL A 23 11.97 1.64 22.81
C VAL A 23 10.45 1.58 22.75
N LEU A 24 9.88 0.38 22.62
CA LEU A 24 8.42 0.23 22.58
C LEU A 24 7.76 0.64 23.92
N ALA A 25 8.34 0.28 25.06
CA ALA A 25 7.80 0.63 26.36
C ALA A 25 7.81 2.15 26.60
N ASP A 26 8.90 2.82 26.22
CA ASP A 26 9.03 4.28 26.31
C ASP A 26 8.01 4.97 25.39
N TRP A 27 7.88 4.50 24.15
CA TRP A 27 6.88 5.03 23.21
C TRP A 27 5.44 4.86 23.75
N ILE A 28 5.09 3.67 24.26
CA ILE A 28 3.78 3.42 24.87
C ILE A 28 3.53 4.36 26.06
N ALA A 29 4.56 4.64 26.87
CA ALA A 29 4.44 5.55 28.00
C ALA A 29 4.10 6.99 27.58
N GLU A 30 4.64 7.45 26.45
CA GLU A 30 4.31 8.74 25.82
C GLU A 30 2.93 8.75 25.14
N HIS A 31 2.39 7.56 24.86
CA HIS A 31 1.15 7.34 24.11
C HIS A 31 0.00 6.86 25.01
N ARG A 32 0.06 7.10 26.33
CA ARG A 32 -0.99 6.67 27.27
C ARG A 32 -2.36 7.26 26.94
N GLY A 33 -3.40 6.42 27.05
CA GLY A 33 -4.80 6.82 26.85
C GLY A 33 -5.34 6.64 25.43
N ARG A 34 -4.56 6.02 24.54
CA ARG A 34 -4.94 5.55 23.19
C ARG A 34 -4.46 4.11 22.98
N LEU A 35 -4.93 3.44 21.94
CA LEU A 35 -4.31 2.21 21.46
C LEU A 35 -2.82 2.46 21.19
N ALA A 36 -1.97 1.73 21.90
CA ALA A 36 -0.53 1.86 21.85
C ALA A 36 0.08 0.46 22.03
N ASP A 37 0.49 -0.11 20.92
CA ASP A 37 1.05 -1.44 20.77
C ASP A 37 2.12 -1.44 19.66
N ILE A 38 2.67 -2.61 19.37
CA ILE A 38 3.70 -2.75 18.34
C ILE A 38 3.20 -2.37 16.93
N ILE A 39 1.91 -2.55 16.63
CA ILE A 39 1.38 -2.29 15.28
C ILE A 39 1.19 -0.80 15.09
N THR A 40 0.58 -0.12 16.06
CA THR A 40 0.44 1.35 16.08
C THR A 40 1.80 2.05 16.07
N TYR A 41 2.80 1.53 16.79
CA TYR A 41 4.18 2.01 16.68
C TYR A 41 4.69 1.90 15.23
N ARG A 42 4.54 0.73 14.59
CA ARG A 42 5.01 0.53 13.22
C ARG A 42 4.22 1.37 12.20
N LEU A 43 2.93 1.62 12.43
CA LEU A 43 2.15 2.57 11.64
C LEU A 43 2.74 3.99 11.73
N ASP A 44 3.02 4.47 12.93
CA ASP A 44 3.65 5.77 13.16
C ASP A 44 5.00 5.86 12.42
N GLN A 45 5.88 4.88 12.62
CA GLN A 45 7.20 4.84 11.99
C GLN A 45 7.16 4.68 10.46
N SER A 46 6.10 4.09 9.92
CA SER A 46 5.93 4.00 8.48
C SER A 46 5.61 5.36 7.84
N LEU A 47 4.89 6.23 8.56
CA LEU A 47 4.38 7.50 8.05
C LEU A 47 5.27 8.70 8.40
N ALA A 48 5.72 8.78 9.65
CA ALA A 48 6.40 9.94 10.20
C ALA A 48 7.60 10.42 9.35
N PRO A 49 8.46 9.54 8.79
CA PRO A 49 9.57 9.95 7.94
C PRO A 49 9.17 10.55 6.58
N GLN A 50 7.99 10.20 6.05
CA GLN A 50 7.51 10.65 4.74
C GLN A 50 7.13 12.14 4.75
N ILE A 51 6.60 12.62 5.88
CA ILE A 51 6.11 13.98 6.04
C ILE A 51 7.23 15.03 5.90
N PRO A 52 8.33 14.98 6.67
CA PRO A 52 9.42 15.94 6.54
C PRO A 52 10.23 15.73 5.25
N ALA A 53 10.20 14.54 4.63
CA ALA A 53 10.79 14.30 3.32
C ALA A 53 10.05 15.03 2.19
N GLY A 54 8.78 15.41 2.40
CA GLY A 54 7.98 16.14 1.41
C GLY A 54 7.33 15.23 0.37
N ILE A 55 7.03 13.97 0.72
CA ILE A 55 6.25 13.07 -0.14
C ILE A 55 4.86 13.69 -0.38
N GLY A 56 4.46 13.79 -1.65
CA GLY A 56 3.22 14.45 -2.04
C GLY A 56 1.97 13.71 -1.58
N THR A 57 1.93 12.39 -1.81
CA THR A 57 0.88 11.49 -1.31
C THR A 57 1.50 10.46 -0.35
N SER A 58 1.37 10.69 0.95
CA SER A 58 1.87 9.81 1.99
C SER A 58 1.01 8.56 2.18
N CYS A 59 1.61 7.49 2.69
CA CYS A 59 0.95 6.21 2.91
C CYS A 59 1.51 5.53 4.17
N ALA A 60 0.70 5.37 5.21
CA ALA A 60 1.07 4.62 6.41
C ALA A 60 0.81 3.13 6.21
N GLY A 61 1.46 2.27 6.98
CA GLY A 61 1.24 0.82 6.94
C GLY A 61 2.15 0.08 5.97
N GLY A 62 1.88 -1.21 5.86
CA GLY A 62 2.70 -2.21 5.17
C GLY A 62 2.13 -3.61 5.39
N ARG A 63 2.88 -4.64 5.00
CA ARG A 63 2.55 -6.06 5.19
C ARG A 63 2.35 -6.39 6.66
N PHE A 64 3.10 -5.75 7.55
CA PHE A 64 2.93 -5.92 9.00
C PHE A 64 1.53 -5.61 9.51
N TYR A 65 0.76 -4.78 8.81
CA TYR A 65 -0.59 -4.43 9.20
C TYR A 65 -1.57 -5.60 9.09
N GLY A 66 -1.15 -6.70 8.44
CA GLY A 66 -1.90 -7.96 8.40
C GLY A 66 -2.24 -8.51 9.80
N ASP A 67 -1.42 -8.27 10.82
CA ASP A 67 -1.72 -8.71 12.17
C ASP A 67 -2.94 -7.99 12.76
N ARG A 68 -3.06 -6.68 12.52
CA ARG A 68 -4.25 -5.91 12.91
C ARG A 68 -5.48 -6.38 12.13
N ILE A 69 -5.33 -6.62 10.84
CA ILE A 69 -6.44 -7.13 10.02
C ILE A 69 -6.93 -8.47 10.56
N ARG A 70 -6.03 -9.43 10.85
CA ARG A 70 -6.43 -10.73 11.44
C ARG A 70 -7.12 -10.58 12.79
N GLN A 71 -6.66 -9.65 13.64
CA GLN A 71 -7.31 -9.35 14.93
C GLN A 71 -8.70 -8.71 14.76
N SER A 72 -8.94 -8.08 13.61
CA SER A 72 -10.19 -7.41 13.26
C SER A 72 -11.19 -8.33 12.56
N ILE A 73 -10.92 -9.64 12.51
CA ILE A 73 -11.79 -10.63 11.88
C ILE A 73 -12.21 -11.67 12.90
N GLU A 74 -13.51 -11.69 13.19
CA GLU A 74 -14.15 -12.77 13.94
C GLU A 74 -14.37 -13.98 13.03
N GLY A 75 -14.46 -15.17 13.62
CA GLY A 75 -14.59 -16.44 12.87
C GLY A 75 -13.25 -17.12 12.52
N ILE A 76 -12.12 -16.51 12.89
CA ILE A 76 -10.77 -17.08 12.67
C ILE A 76 -10.19 -17.68 13.95
N THR A 77 -9.68 -18.91 13.85
CA THR A 77 -8.88 -19.58 14.89
C THR A 77 -7.56 -20.05 14.29
N GLY A 78 -6.42 -19.62 14.84
CA GLY A 78 -5.10 -20.14 14.41
C GLY A 78 -4.82 -19.99 12.91
N ASN A 79 -5.21 -18.85 12.33
CA ASN A 79 -5.11 -18.52 10.90
C ASN A 79 -6.00 -19.38 9.97
N ARG A 80 -7.07 -19.98 10.51
CA ARG A 80 -8.07 -20.72 9.75
C ARG A 80 -9.45 -20.11 9.98
N ALA A 81 -10.23 -19.91 8.92
CA ALA A 81 -11.64 -19.55 9.04
C ALA A 81 -12.42 -20.78 9.49
N THR A 82 -12.92 -20.74 10.72
CA THR A 82 -13.63 -21.84 11.39
C THR A 82 -15.11 -21.55 11.60
N GLY A 83 -15.55 -20.35 11.25
CA GLY A 83 -16.93 -19.88 11.26
C GLY A 83 -17.14 -18.79 10.22
N GLU A 84 -18.36 -18.27 10.18
CA GLU A 84 -18.69 -17.08 9.38
C GLU A 84 -17.80 -15.89 9.79
N LEU A 85 -17.37 -15.11 8.80
CA LEU A 85 -16.47 -13.99 9.05
C LEU A 85 -17.27 -12.73 9.39
N HIS A 86 -16.85 -12.04 10.45
CA HIS A 86 -17.37 -10.71 10.78
C HIS A 86 -16.23 -9.73 11.04
N ALA A 87 -16.43 -8.48 10.62
CA ALA A 87 -15.45 -7.42 10.80
C ALA A 87 -15.63 -6.73 12.17
N ASN A 88 -14.58 -6.69 12.96
CA ASN A 88 -14.48 -5.92 14.20
C ASN A 88 -13.59 -4.69 13.98
N THR A 89 -14.19 -3.52 13.86
CA THR A 89 -13.53 -2.28 13.37
C THR A 89 -12.96 -1.28 14.40
N PRO A 90 -13.18 -1.34 15.73
CA PRO A 90 -12.70 -0.31 16.66
C PRO A 90 -11.20 0.02 16.55
N ASP A 91 -10.33 -1.00 16.57
CA ASP A 91 -8.88 -0.77 16.48
C ASP A 91 -8.46 -0.20 15.11
N ILE A 92 -9.12 -0.65 14.04
CA ILE A 92 -8.92 -0.13 12.67
C ILE A 92 -9.29 1.35 12.59
N ILE A 93 -10.36 1.75 13.28
CA ILE A 93 -10.81 3.14 13.36
C ILE A 93 -9.80 3.98 14.16
N GLU A 94 -9.30 3.48 15.29
CA GLU A 94 -8.28 4.17 16.08
C GLU A 94 -6.97 4.36 15.29
N ASP A 95 -6.52 3.31 14.60
CA ASP A 95 -5.35 3.37 13.71
C ASP A 95 -5.54 4.40 12.58
N ALA A 96 -6.71 4.40 11.93
CA ALA A 96 -7.06 5.37 10.89
C ALA A 96 -7.07 6.80 11.44
N ALA A 97 -7.61 7.01 12.64
CA ALA A 97 -7.61 8.32 13.28
C ALA A 97 -6.17 8.80 13.57
N ALA A 98 -5.29 7.92 14.04
CA ALA A 98 -3.88 8.23 14.27
C ALA A 98 -3.18 8.67 12.96
N ILE A 99 -3.39 7.95 11.86
CA ILE A 99 -2.86 8.31 10.53
C ILE A 99 -3.33 9.71 10.11
N VAL A 100 -4.63 9.98 10.25
CA VAL A 100 -5.25 11.24 9.83
C VAL A 100 -4.79 12.43 10.68
N VAL A 101 -4.60 12.22 11.98
CA VAL A 101 -4.05 13.24 12.90
C VAL A 101 -2.64 13.64 12.50
N GLN A 102 -1.79 12.67 12.12
CA GLN A 102 -0.44 12.98 11.65
C GLN A 102 -0.45 13.71 10.30
N LYS A 103 -1.22 13.18 9.34
CA LYS A 103 -1.30 13.75 7.99
C LYS A 103 -2.61 13.41 7.31
N LYS A 104 -3.50 14.42 7.22
CA LYS A 104 -4.74 14.33 6.43
C LYS A 104 -4.43 14.00 4.97
N GLY A 105 -5.31 13.19 4.36
CA GLY A 105 -5.16 12.77 2.97
C GLY A 105 -4.15 11.63 2.77
N SER A 106 -3.59 11.07 3.85
CA SER A 106 -2.74 9.88 3.75
C SER A 106 -3.53 8.65 3.34
N TRP A 107 -2.84 7.76 2.64
CA TRP A 107 -3.31 6.42 2.32
C TRP A 107 -2.90 5.44 3.43
N CYS A 108 -3.51 4.26 3.41
CA CYS A 108 -3.09 3.14 4.25
C CYS A 108 -2.71 1.94 3.39
N ALA A 109 -1.50 1.44 3.56
CA ALA A 109 -1.01 0.20 2.97
C ALA A 109 -1.29 -0.97 3.90
N MET A 110 -1.71 -2.07 3.30
CA MET A 110 -2.06 -3.31 4.00
C MET A 110 -1.89 -4.50 3.06
N PRO A 111 -1.63 -5.72 3.57
CA PRO A 111 -1.58 -6.90 2.72
C PRO A 111 -2.94 -7.13 2.04
N ALA A 112 -2.91 -7.61 0.80
CA ALA A 112 -4.08 -8.12 0.10
C ALA A 112 -4.64 -9.37 0.82
N PRO A 113 -5.92 -9.73 0.64
CA PRO A 113 -6.54 -10.84 1.36
C PRO A 113 -5.75 -12.17 1.27
N HIS A 114 -5.29 -12.58 0.08
CA HIS A 114 -4.50 -13.79 -0.12
C HIS A 114 -3.19 -13.77 0.68
N ALA A 115 -2.57 -12.60 0.83
CA ALA A 115 -1.32 -12.43 1.55
C ALA A 115 -1.48 -12.55 3.07
N LEU A 116 -2.70 -12.58 3.61
CA LEU A 116 -2.94 -12.91 5.02
C LEU A 116 -2.70 -14.39 5.31
N GLY A 117 -2.75 -15.26 4.31
CA GLY A 117 -2.56 -16.70 4.44
C GLY A 117 -3.64 -17.40 5.26
N ILE A 118 -4.81 -16.78 5.45
CA ILE A 118 -5.93 -17.39 6.17
C ILE A 118 -6.46 -18.55 5.32
N GLN A 119 -6.55 -19.73 5.92
CA GLN A 119 -7.06 -20.91 5.24
C GLN A 119 -8.56 -21.04 5.45
N ASP A 120 -9.30 -21.28 4.37
CA ASP A 120 -10.71 -21.62 4.46
C ASP A 120 -10.88 -23.03 5.04
N ALA A 121 -11.69 -23.14 6.10
CA ALA A 121 -12.13 -24.40 6.68
C ALA A 121 -13.65 -24.41 6.99
N TYR A 122 -14.37 -23.36 6.58
CA TYR A 122 -15.78 -23.15 6.89
C TYR A 122 -16.63 -23.14 5.62
N TYR A 123 -16.29 -22.31 4.64
CA TYR A 123 -17.08 -22.13 3.43
C TYR A 123 -16.93 -23.34 2.50
N CYS A 124 -15.71 -23.87 2.39
CA CYS A 124 -15.37 -25.02 1.55
C CYS A 124 -15.72 -24.80 0.06
N ASP A 125 -15.91 -23.54 -0.32
CA ASP A 125 -16.20 -23.08 -1.67
C ASP A 125 -15.38 -21.80 -1.92
N ALA A 126 -14.69 -21.77 -3.07
CA ALA A 126 -13.74 -20.71 -3.35
C ALA A 126 -14.43 -19.36 -3.60
N ASP A 127 -15.61 -19.35 -4.21
CA ASP A 127 -16.33 -18.12 -4.53
C ASP A 127 -16.93 -17.54 -3.25
N GLU A 128 -17.58 -18.36 -2.42
CA GLU A 128 -18.10 -17.94 -1.11
C GLU A 128 -16.97 -17.44 -0.18
N TRP A 129 -15.82 -18.12 -0.17
CA TRP A 129 -14.65 -17.68 0.59
C TRP A 129 -14.15 -16.31 0.12
N ASN A 130 -13.96 -16.14 -1.19
CA ASN A 130 -13.48 -14.89 -1.78
C ASN A 130 -14.44 -13.73 -1.50
N ASP A 131 -15.74 -13.96 -1.64
CA ASP A 131 -16.77 -12.96 -1.34
C ASP A 131 -16.77 -12.58 0.14
N ALA A 132 -16.65 -13.56 1.04
CA ALA A 132 -16.61 -13.32 2.48
C ALA A 132 -15.39 -12.48 2.88
N ILE A 133 -14.18 -12.91 2.50
CA ILE A 133 -12.95 -12.20 2.88
C ILE A 133 -12.85 -10.82 2.22
N CYS A 134 -13.29 -10.68 0.96
CA CYS A 134 -13.35 -9.37 0.32
C CYS A 134 -14.42 -8.47 0.95
N GLY A 135 -15.54 -9.03 1.42
CA GLY A 135 -16.58 -8.33 2.18
C GLY A 135 -16.05 -7.72 3.48
N ILE A 136 -15.22 -8.47 4.20
CA ILE A 136 -14.47 -7.97 5.37
C ILE A 136 -13.60 -6.79 4.97
N TYR A 137 -12.74 -6.94 3.95
CA TYR A 137 -11.84 -5.88 3.50
C TYR A 137 -12.58 -4.60 3.11
N ARG A 138 -13.70 -4.71 2.37
CA ARG A 138 -14.55 -3.56 2.04
C ARG A 138 -15.04 -2.84 3.29
N THR A 139 -15.42 -3.59 4.32
CA THR A 139 -15.88 -3.05 5.61
C THR A 139 -14.76 -2.33 6.35
N LEU A 140 -13.59 -2.97 6.49
CA LEU A 140 -12.42 -2.36 7.16
C LEU A 140 -11.97 -1.08 6.43
N MET A 141 -11.76 -1.16 5.11
CA MET A 141 -11.34 -0.01 4.31
C MET A 141 -12.38 1.12 4.35
N ARG A 142 -13.68 0.80 4.41
CA ARG A 142 -14.73 1.80 4.56
C ARG A 142 -14.64 2.50 5.91
N ALA A 143 -14.46 1.76 7.00
CA ALA A 143 -14.30 2.34 8.34
C ALA A 143 -13.10 3.31 8.39
N MET A 144 -11.98 2.97 7.75
CA MET A 144 -10.82 3.87 7.65
C MET A 144 -11.13 5.13 6.83
N ARG A 145 -11.83 5.00 5.69
CA ARG A 145 -12.23 6.18 4.88
C ARG A 145 -13.19 7.10 5.60
N ASP A 146 -14.17 6.52 6.30
CA ASP A 146 -15.14 7.28 7.09
C ASP A 146 -14.44 8.06 8.22
N THR A 147 -13.26 7.58 8.67
CA THR A 147 -12.38 8.26 9.64
C THR A 147 -11.45 9.30 8.98
N GLY A 148 -11.26 9.26 7.67
CA GLY A 148 -10.54 10.28 6.89
C GLY A 148 -9.30 9.78 6.13
N VAL A 149 -9.00 8.47 6.14
CA VAL A 149 -7.98 7.89 5.25
C VAL A 149 -8.45 8.03 3.81
N PHE A 150 -7.57 8.50 2.91
CA PHE A 150 -7.99 8.84 1.55
C PHE A 150 -8.23 7.60 0.68
N GLY A 151 -7.34 6.61 0.79
CA GLY A 151 -7.38 5.40 -0.01
C GLY A 151 -6.46 4.32 0.55
N HIS A 152 -6.44 3.17 -0.12
CA HIS A 152 -5.76 1.96 0.34
C HIS A 152 -4.76 1.45 -0.69
N VAL A 153 -3.63 0.96 -0.23
CA VAL A 153 -2.69 0.18 -1.03
C VAL A 153 -2.80 -1.27 -0.57
N LEU A 154 -3.19 -2.16 -1.46
CA LEU A 154 -3.28 -3.60 -1.22
C LEU A 154 -2.01 -4.27 -1.72
N ILE A 155 -1.15 -4.68 -0.80
CA ILE A 155 0.15 -5.27 -1.10
C ILE A 155 -0.02 -6.78 -1.31
N GLY A 156 0.23 -7.25 -2.53
CA GLY A 156 0.06 -8.65 -2.90
C GLY A 156 1.21 -9.18 -3.74
N GLU A 157 1.31 -10.50 -3.81
CA GLU A 157 2.26 -11.22 -4.69
C GLU A 157 1.54 -11.88 -5.86
N GLN A 158 0.21 -11.90 -5.84
CA GLN A 158 -0.62 -12.50 -6.87
C GLN A 158 -1.60 -11.46 -7.40
N ALA A 159 -1.86 -11.54 -8.70
CA ALA A 159 -2.93 -10.80 -9.36
C ALA A 159 -4.14 -11.73 -9.53
N GLY A 160 -4.73 -12.17 -8.41
CA GLY A 160 -5.92 -13.02 -8.47
C GLY A 160 -7.16 -12.21 -8.86
N ASP A 161 -7.84 -12.62 -9.93
CA ASP A 161 -9.06 -11.98 -10.44
C ASP A 161 -10.11 -11.69 -9.36
N PRO A 162 -10.43 -12.60 -8.40
CA PRO A 162 -11.52 -12.36 -7.46
C PRO A 162 -11.29 -11.13 -6.58
N GLU A 163 -10.07 -10.96 -6.06
CA GLU A 163 -9.74 -9.81 -5.21
C GLU A 163 -9.66 -8.52 -6.00
N LEU A 164 -9.03 -8.56 -7.18
CA LEU A 164 -8.91 -7.41 -8.06
C LEU A 164 -10.31 -6.92 -8.50
N ILE A 165 -11.17 -7.82 -8.95
CA ILE A 165 -12.57 -7.50 -9.29
C ILE A 165 -13.32 -6.96 -8.08
N ALA A 166 -13.13 -7.57 -6.91
CA ALA A 166 -13.89 -7.25 -5.72
C ALA A 166 -13.49 -5.92 -5.06
N LEU A 167 -12.20 -5.59 -5.08
CA LEU A 167 -11.62 -4.51 -4.27
C LEU A 167 -11.01 -3.37 -5.10
N ALA A 168 -10.68 -3.59 -6.38
CA ALA A 168 -10.11 -2.51 -7.20
C ALA A 168 -11.13 -1.39 -7.39
N GLY A 169 -10.64 -0.15 -7.44
CA GLY A 169 -11.48 1.01 -7.61
C GLY A 169 -10.73 2.32 -7.39
N GLN A 170 -11.47 3.42 -7.29
CA GLN A 170 -10.87 4.75 -7.21
C GLN A 170 -10.00 4.97 -5.96
N ASN A 171 -10.35 4.33 -4.84
CA ASN A 171 -9.71 4.52 -3.53
C ASN A 171 -8.97 3.27 -3.03
N ALA A 172 -8.65 2.35 -3.95
CA ALA A 172 -7.84 1.17 -3.69
C ALA A 172 -6.83 1.00 -4.83
N PHE A 173 -5.60 0.66 -4.51
CA PHE A 173 -4.54 0.41 -5.47
C PHE A 173 -3.89 -0.92 -5.15
N PHE A 174 -3.90 -1.86 -6.10
CA PHE A 174 -3.17 -3.11 -5.98
C PHE A 174 -1.71 -2.89 -6.32
N PHE A 175 -0.85 -3.24 -5.36
CA PHE A 175 0.59 -3.05 -5.46
C PHE A 175 1.30 -4.39 -5.27
N ALA A 176 1.99 -4.82 -6.32
CA ALA A 176 2.97 -5.89 -6.26
C ALA A 176 4.37 -5.24 -6.27
N PRO A 177 5.21 -5.44 -5.24
CA PRO A 177 6.55 -4.83 -5.18
C PRO A 177 7.48 -5.28 -6.31
N GLU A 178 7.40 -6.55 -6.70
CA GLU A 178 8.26 -7.15 -7.73
C GLU A 178 7.39 -7.93 -8.73
N PRO A 179 6.58 -7.25 -9.56
CA PRO A 179 5.68 -7.94 -10.46
C PRO A 179 6.45 -8.53 -11.65
N ASP A 180 6.09 -9.76 -12.03
CA ASP A 180 6.45 -10.30 -13.33
C ASP A 180 5.42 -9.90 -14.40
N ARG A 181 5.60 -10.39 -15.63
CA ARG A 181 4.67 -10.08 -16.73
C ARG A 181 3.24 -10.55 -16.43
N GLU A 182 3.07 -11.72 -15.83
CA GLU A 182 1.75 -12.30 -15.56
C GLU A 182 1.00 -11.47 -14.50
N ILE A 183 1.69 -11.10 -13.42
CA ILE A 183 1.15 -10.22 -12.39
C ILE A 183 0.80 -8.85 -12.97
N LEU A 184 1.67 -8.26 -13.81
CA LEU A 184 1.37 -7.00 -14.49
C LEU A 184 0.12 -7.08 -15.35
N THR A 185 -0.03 -8.15 -16.13
CA THR A 185 -1.21 -8.40 -16.96
C THR A 185 -2.49 -8.42 -16.11
N GLY A 186 -2.54 -9.24 -15.05
CA GLY A 186 -3.72 -9.33 -14.19
C GLY A 186 -4.05 -8.00 -13.49
N ILE A 187 -3.04 -7.24 -13.06
CA ILE A 187 -3.26 -5.89 -12.53
C ILE A 187 -3.86 -4.97 -13.60
N LEU A 188 -3.31 -4.96 -14.81
CA LEU A 188 -3.70 -4.05 -15.89
C LEU A 188 -5.10 -4.34 -16.47
N GLU A 189 -5.61 -5.56 -16.31
CA GLU A 189 -6.99 -5.93 -16.64
C GLU A 189 -8.02 -5.17 -15.80
N HIS A 190 -7.70 -4.87 -14.54
CA HIS A 190 -8.62 -4.24 -13.58
C HIS A 190 -8.19 -2.84 -13.13
N GLN A 191 -6.93 -2.46 -13.37
CA GLN A 191 -6.34 -1.21 -12.90
C GLN A 191 -5.52 -0.54 -14.01
N GLN A 192 -5.94 0.65 -14.44
CA GLN A 192 -5.27 1.42 -15.52
C GLN A 192 -4.01 2.18 -15.06
N GLN A 193 -3.42 1.76 -13.96
CA GLN A 193 -2.26 2.39 -13.35
C GLN A 193 -1.43 1.31 -12.66
N VAL A 194 -0.11 1.46 -12.61
CA VAL A 194 0.77 0.42 -12.07
C VAL A 194 2.02 1.01 -11.46
N ALA A 195 2.52 0.36 -10.41
CA ALA A 195 3.78 0.68 -9.78
C ALA A 195 4.83 -0.34 -10.20
N LEU A 196 6.00 0.13 -10.61
CA LEU A 196 7.08 -0.72 -11.09
C LEU A 196 8.45 -0.07 -10.95
N THR A 197 9.47 -0.90 -10.92
CA THR A 197 10.89 -0.52 -10.99
C THR A 197 11.35 -0.31 -12.44
N HIS A 198 12.53 0.26 -12.62
CA HIS A 198 13.07 0.59 -13.95
C HIS A 198 13.17 -0.63 -14.89
N ASP A 199 13.51 -1.80 -14.36
CA ASP A 199 13.75 -3.05 -15.10
C ASP A 199 12.45 -3.69 -15.64
N ARG A 200 11.30 -3.16 -15.26
CA ARG A 200 9.98 -3.60 -15.73
C ARG A 200 9.33 -2.64 -16.73
N LEU A 201 9.97 -1.51 -17.04
CA LEU A 201 9.43 -0.51 -17.96
C LEU A 201 9.23 -1.05 -19.38
N GLU A 202 10.21 -1.79 -19.90
CA GLU A 202 10.09 -2.39 -21.24
C GLU A 202 8.95 -3.39 -21.31
N THR A 203 8.81 -4.24 -20.28
CA THR A 203 7.67 -5.16 -20.17
C THR A 203 6.33 -4.43 -20.15
N LEU A 204 6.24 -3.30 -19.44
CA LEU A 204 5.04 -2.47 -19.44
C LEU A 204 4.74 -1.91 -20.83
N PHE A 205 5.75 -1.40 -21.55
CA PHE A 205 5.55 -0.83 -22.88
C PHE A 205 5.04 -1.87 -23.88
N ASP A 206 5.53 -3.10 -23.80
CA ASP A 206 5.00 -4.21 -24.59
C ASP A 206 3.51 -4.46 -24.29
N LEU A 207 3.14 -4.43 -23.00
CA LEU A 207 1.76 -4.63 -22.54
C LEU A 207 0.83 -3.46 -22.88
N MET A 208 1.36 -2.25 -23.10
CA MET A 208 0.56 -1.08 -23.51
C MET A 208 -0.11 -1.24 -24.88
N ASN A 209 0.31 -2.23 -25.69
CA ASN A 209 -0.38 -2.58 -26.94
C ASN A 209 -1.73 -3.26 -26.70
N GLU A 210 -1.90 -3.90 -25.54
CA GLU A 210 -3.08 -4.68 -25.17
C GLU A 210 -3.90 -3.96 -24.09
N TYR A 211 -3.23 -3.21 -23.21
CA TYR A 211 -3.84 -2.60 -22.03
C TYR A 211 -3.70 -1.07 -22.02
N ALA A 212 -4.77 -0.39 -21.60
CA ALA A 212 -4.77 1.05 -21.44
C ALA A 212 -4.12 1.48 -20.11
N VAL A 213 -2.87 1.94 -20.19
CA VAL A 213 -2.14 2.48 -19.02
C VAL A 213 -2.26 4.00 -19.01
N ARG A 214 -2.91 4.57 -17.99
CA ARG A 214 -3.09 6.03 -17.85
C ARG A 214 -1.98 6.72 -17.08
N ARG A 215 -1.31 5.98 -16.19
CA ARG A 215 -0.40 6.53 -15.20
C ARG A 215 0.54 5.46 -14.67
N ILE A 216 1.80 5.82 -14.43
CA ILE A 216 2.80 4.93 -13.84
C ILE A 216 3.38 5.53 -12.56
N PHE A 217 3.73 4.64 -11.63
CA PHE A 217 4.46 4.96 -10.42
C PHE A 217 5.84 4.30 -10.51
N LEU A 218 6.88 5.10 -10.73
CA LEU A 218 8.26 4.61 -10.81
C LEU A 218 8.80 4.45 -9.40
N LEU A 219 8.94 3.21 -8.95
CA LEU A 219 9.55 2.89 -7.67
C LEU A 219 11.04 3.17 -7.73
N ASP A 220 11.54 3.88 -6.72
CA ASP A 220 12.93 4.28 -6.60
C ASP A 220 13.48 4.88 -7.90
N PRO A 221 12.86 5.99 -8.35
CA PRO A 221 13.14 6.51 -9.68
C PRO A 221 14.60 6.93 -9.81
N ASP A 222 15.13 6.78 -11.02
CA ASP A 222 16.42 7.32 -11.43
C ASP A 222 16.30 8.06 -12.78
N ASP A 223 17.35 8.78 -13.15
CA ASP A 223 17.37 9.59 -14.37
C ASP A 223 17.14 8.75 -15.63
N ASN A 224 17.59 7.49 -15.66
CA ASN A 224 17.45 6.61 -16.83
C ASN A 224 16.00 6.13 -16.95
N ALA A 225 15.41 5.66 -15.85
CA ALA A 225 14.03 5.22 -15.76
C ALA A 225 13.05 6.33 -16.12
N ILE A 226 13.28 7.54 -15.61
CA ILE A 226 12.45 8.71 -15.92
C ILE A 226 12.56 9.07 -17.41
N ARG A 227 13.77 9.11 -17.98
CA ARG A 227 13.95 9.38 -19.41
C ARG A 227 13.26 8.33 -20.27
N LEU A 228 13.38 7.06 -19.90
CA LEU A 228 12.74 5.95 -20.60
C LEU A 228 11.21 6.06 -20.53
N ALA A 229 10.64 6.25 -19.34
CA ALA A 229 9.20 6.47 -19.15
C ALA A 229 8.65 7.64 -20.00
N ARG A 230 9.41 8.74 -20.08
CA ARG A 230 9.05 9.93 -20.88
C ARG A 230 9.00 9.71 -22.38
N THR A 231 9.47 8.57 -22.89
CA THR A 231 9.31 8.24 -24.31
C THR A 231 7.87 7.79 -24.64
N HIS A 232 7.09 7.36 -23.63
CA HIS A 232 5.74 6.83 -23.78
C HIS A 232 4.68 7.61 -22.97
N PHE A 233 5.08 8.32 -21.92
CA PHE A 233 4.18 9.03 -21.01
C PHE A 233 4.50 10.53 -20.91
N ASP A 234 3.46 11.33 -20.77
CA ASP A 234 3.59 12.75 -20.41
C ASP A 234 4.06 12.89 -18.95
N PRO A 235 4.79 13.97 -18.59
CA PRO A 235 5.33 14.12 -17.24
C PRO A 235 4.30 14.09 -16.09
N ASP A 236 3.03 14.45 -16.33
CA ASP A 236 1.96 14.41 -15.34
C ASP A 236 1.34 12.99 -15.16
N GLN A 237 1.71 12.06 -16.05
CA GLN A 237 1.37 10.64 -15.97
C GLN A 237 2.46 9.82 -15.26
N ILE A 238 3.61 10.43 -14.94
CA ILE A 238 4.74 9.79 -14.25
C ILE A 238 4.81 10.31 -12.82
N ILE A 239 4.79 9.40 -11.86
CA ILE A 239 4.88 9.71 -10.43
C ILE A 239 6.11 9.01 -9.88
N GLY A 240 6.97 9.76 -9.19
CA GLY A 240 8.07 9.17 -8.43
C GLY A 240 7.52 8.50 -7.18
N ALA A 241 7.87 7.24 -6.97
CA ALA A 241 7.29 6.43 -5.92
C ALA A 241 8.34 5.71 -5.08
N GLY A 242 7.91 5.28 -3.89
CA GLY A 242 8.75 4.48 -3.02
C GLY A 242 7.95 3.56 -2.12
N TYR A 243 8.62 2.51 -1.68
CA TYR A 243 8.16 1.54 -0.70
C TYR A 243 9.38 1.14 0.15
N CYS A 244 9.43 1.67 1.37
CA CYS A 244 10.61 1.52 2.21
C CYS A 244 10.63 0.14 2.89
N MET A 245 11.67 -0.64 2.67
CA MET A 245 11.85 -1.93 3.35
C MET A 245 12.66 -1.80 4.65
N GLU A 246 13.66 -0.92 4.68
CA GLU A 246 14.55 -0.69 5.82
C GLU A 246 15.03 0.78 5.83
N GLU A 247 15.39 1.31 7.00
CA GLU A 247 15.99 2.66 7.18
C GLU A 247 15.24 3.82 6.48
N CYS A 248 13.97 4.02 6.84
CA CYS A 248 13.08 4.92 6.08
C CYS A 248 13.42 6.42 6.15
N ASP A 249 14.21 6.88 7.12
CA ASP A 249 14.49 8.30 7.33
C ASP A 249 15.22 8.97 6.15
N ALA A 250 16.26 8.31 5.64
CA ALA A 250 17.01 8.80 4.49
C ALA A 250 16.37 8.39 3.16
N TYR A 251 15.68 7.24 3.14
CA TYR A 251 15.06 6.67 1.96
C TYR A 251 14.09 7.64 1.26
N TRP A 252 13.13 8.21 2.01
CA TRP A 252 12.09 9.05 1.42
C TRP A 252 12.62 10.37 0.87
N LYS A 253 13.66 10.94 1.49
CA LYS A 253 14.35 12.13 0.95
C LYS A 253 14.97 11.81 -0.40
N GLY A 254 15.63 10.66 -0.49
CA GLY A 254 16.18 10.16 -1.76
C GLY A 254 15.11 9.99 -2.84
N VAL A 255 13.93 9.46 -2.52
CA VAL A 255 12.82 9.34 -3.48
C VAL A 255 12.43 10.72 -4.02
N VAL A 256 12.26 11.72 -3.16
CA VAL A 256 11.88 13.08 -3.59
C VAL A 256 12.97 13.74 -4.43
N GLU A 257 14.23 13.64 -4.01
CA GLU A 257 15.37 14.22 -4.71
C GLU A 257 15.59 13.62 -6.11
N ARG A 258 15.35 12.31 -6.26
CA ARG A 258 15.44 11.63 -7.55
C ARG A 258 14.20 11.80 -8.43
N SER A 259 13.08 12.27 -7.88
CA SER A 259 11.82 12.48 -8.61
C SER A 259 11.82 13.80 -9.39
N VAL A 260 12.84 13.98 -10.24
CA VAL A 260 13.10 15.22 -10.97
C VAL A 260 13.46 14.93 -12.42
N TYR A 261 13.14 15.83 -13.32
CA TYR A 261 13.51 15.70 -14.73
C TYR A 261 13.89 17.04 -15.35
N VAL A 262 14.66 16.97 -16.42
CA VAL A 262 15.10 18.14 -17.19
C VAL A 262 14.16 18.33 -18.39
N ARG A 263 13.66 19.56 -18.55
CA ARG A 263 12.83 19.96 -19.70
C ARG A 263 13.67 20.40 -20.89
#